data_AF-A0AAC9SZR1-F1
#
_entry.id   AF-A0AAC9SZR1-F1
#
_cell.length_a   1.000
_cell.length_b   1.000
_cell.length_c   1.000
_cell.angle_alpha   90.00
_cell.angle_beta   90.00
_cell.angle_gamma   90.00
#
_symmetry.space_group_name_H-M   'P 1'
#
loop_
_entity.id
_entity.type
_entity.pdbx_description
1 polymer ?
#
loop_
_entity_poly.entity_id
_entity_poly.type
_entity_poly.pdbx_seq_one_letter_code
_entity_poly.pdbx_strand_id
1 'polypeptide(L)'
;MSHVFYGVWLVRRGGLGWATHEAKFPTLPILAHIQLSSVHLQDGDRFQMFRQQYALAYIETVNTPSGIWGIPNPNKETDNNVWLTTDHLTFQLQVDGVVTASAFGLIHDLSAGAGSEAKVTYSRDLAIFDDEGRVVGTHRVVQLEGGGRIDLDDVQERVLERATARSDRHVDVVPVDLEGIPPDAEFRINLRTRRPAPPRGSSLG
;
A
#
# COMPACT_ATOMS: atom_id res chain seq x y z
N MET A 1 12.17 4.88 26.67
CA MET A 1 12.43 3.71 25.81
C MET A 1 11.38 3.73 24.71
N SER A 2 11.76 3.50 23.46
CA SER A 2 10.80 3.33 22.36
C SER A 2 10.45 1.84 22.24
N HIS A 3 9.20 1.53 21.94
CA HIS A 3 8.72 0.16 21.75
C HIS A 3 8.19 -0.01 20.33
N VAL A 4 8.43 -1.18 19.72
CA VAL A 4 7.78 -1.50 18.45
C VAL A 4 6.29 -1.64 18.74
N PHE A 5 5.52 -0.72 18.16
CA PHE A 5 4.08 -0.60 18.35
C PHE A 5 3.32 -1.39 17.28
N TYR A 6 3.82 -1.37 16.04
CA TYR A 6 3.21 -2.04 14.90
C TYR A 6 4.22 -2.25 13.77
N GLY A 7 4.09 -3.35 13.01
CA GLY A 7 4.92 -3.63 11.84
C GLY A 7 4.12 -4.27 10.71
N VAL A 8 4.51 -3.99 9.46
CA VAL A 8 3.78 -4.49 8.30
C VAL A 8 4.63 -4.66 7.05
N TRP A 9 4.30 -5.69 6.27
CA TRP A 9 4.83 -5.93 4.94
C TRP A 9 3.93 -5.34 3.87
N LEU A 10 4.53 -4.64 2.92
CA LEU A 10 3.94 -4.25 1.65
C LEU A 10 4.61 -5.09 0.57
N VAL A 11 3.81 -5.75 -0.27
CA VAL A 11 4.29 -6.58 -1.37
C VAL A 11 3.51 -6.22 -2.62
N ARG A 12 4.22 -6.11 -3.75
CA ARG A 12 3.62 -5.89 -5.06
C ARG A 12 4.31 -6.75 -6.10
N ARG A 13 3.50 -7.43 -6.92
CA ARG A 13 3.95 -8.24 -8.07
C ARG A 13 3.36 -7.76 -9.39
N GLY A 14 4.18 -7.71 -10.43
CA GLY A 14 3.79 -7.29 -11.77
C GLY A 14 4.27 -5.87 -12.09
N GLY A 15 4.39 -5.60 -13.39
CA GLY A 15 5.19 -4.48 -13.91
C GLY A 15 4.61 -3.07 -13.76
N LEU A 16 3.51 -2.84 -13.04
CA LEU A 16 3.03 -1.49 -12.72
C LEU A 16 2.07 -1.55 -11.52
N GLY A 17 2.24 -0.66 -10.55
CA GLY A 17 1.23 -0.41 -9.52
C GLY A 17 1.75 0.06 -8.18
N TRP A 18 0.88 0.04 -7.18
CA TRP A 18 1.23 0.39 -5.81
C TRP A 18 0.57 -0.54 -4.80
N ALA A 19 1.21 -0.70 -3.65
CA ALA A 19 0.62 -1.30 -2.46
C ALA A 19 0.67 -0.27 -1.34
N THR A 20 -0.42 -0.16 -0.59
CA THR A 20 -0.53 0.81 0.51
C THR A 20 -1.09 0.17 1.76
N HIS A 21 -0.62 0.66 2.90
CA HIS A 21 -1.05 0.19 4.21
C HIS A 21 -1.29 1.38 5.14
N GLU A 22 -2.55 1.68 5.41
CA GLU A 22 -2.99 2.71 6.34
C GLU A 22 -3.27 2.11 7.72
N ALA A 23 -2.60 2.62 8.75
CA ALA A 23 -2.85 2.24 10.14
C ALA A 23 -3.48 3.42 10.88
N LYS A 24 -4.63 3.18 11.53
CA LYS A 24 -5.27 4.11 12.48
C LYS A 24 -5.05 3.62 13.92
N PHE A 25 -4.57 4.50 14.79
CA PHE A 25 -4.19 4.22 16.18
C PHE A 25 -4.52 5.45 17.06
N PRO A 26 -4.40 5.38 18.39
CA PRO A 26 -4.58 6.57 19.23
C PRO A 26 -3.61 7.68 18.85
N THR A 27 -3.92 8.94 19.12
CA THR A 27 -2.96 10.03 18.90
C THR A 27 -1.75 9.84 19.82
N LEU A 28 -0.59 9.52 19.25
CA LEU A 28 0.64 9.20 19.98
C LEU A 28 1.85 9.89 19.32
N PRO A 29 2.87 10.28 20.11
CA PRO A 29 4.19 10.59 19.56
C PRO A 29 4.83 9.30 19.02
N ILE A 30 5.12 9.26 17.73
CA ILE A 30 5.68 8.08 17.06
C ILE A 30 7.01 8.38 16.38
N LEU A 31 7.80 7.32 16.22
CA LEU A 31 8.86 7.23 15.20
C LEU A 31 8.45 6.11 14.24
N ALA A 32 8.20 6.43 12.97
CA ALA A 32 7.91 5.41 11.97
C ALA A 32 8.98 5.40 10.89
N HIS A 33 9.26 4.21 10.35
CA HIS A 33 10.18 4.04 9.24
C HIS A 33 9.68 2.99 8.26
N ILE A 34 10.08 3.12 7.00
CA ILE A 34 9.83 2.13 5.96
C ILE A 34 11.11 1.89 5.17
N GLN A 35 11.39 0.63 4.91
CA GLN A 35 12.55 0.23 4.13
C GLN A 35 12.14 -0.71 3.01
N LEU A 36 12.59 -0.40 1.80
CA LEU A 36 12.51 -1.33 0.68
C LEU A 36 13.40 -2.54 0.98
N SER A 37 12.80 -3.72 1.04
CA SER A 37 13.47 -4.96 1.47
C SER A 37 13.92 -5.83 0.31
N SER A 38 13.13 -5.89 -0.78
CA SER A 38 13.52 -6.64 -1.97
C SER A 38 12.95 -6.01 -3.25
N VAL A 39 13.69 -6.16 -4.34
CA VAL A 39 13.26 -5.81 -5.70
C VAL A 39 13.77 -6.88 -6.65
N HIS A 40 12.88 -7.47 -7.43
CA HIS A 40 13.23 -8.41 -8.49
C HIS A 40 12.87 -7.76 -9.82
N LEU A 41 13.87 -7.63 -10.69
CA LEU A 41 13.72 -7.13 -12.04
C LEU A 41 13.54 -8.32 -13.00
N GLN A 42 12.86 -8.09 -14.12
CA GLN A 42 12.80 -9.10 -15.17
C GLN A 42 14.16 -9.12 -15.87
N ASP A 43 14.76 -10.30 -16.02
CA ASP A 43 15.96 -10.44 -16.85
C ASP A 43 15.60 -9.99 -18.26
N GLY A 44 16.27 -8.93 -18.72
CA GLY A 44 16.10 -8.44 -20.08
C GLY A 44 16.71 -9.45 -21.04
N ASP A 45 15.95 -9.85 -22.07
CA ASP A 45 16.54 -10.52 -23.22
C ASP A 45 17.64 -9.63 -23.81
N ARG A 46 18.71 -10.25 -24.33
CA ARG A 46 19.71 -9.52 -25.13
C ARG A 46 18.92 -8.76 -26.20
N PHE A 47 19.10 -7.43 -26.29
CA PHE A 47 18.40 -6.49 -27.19
C PHE A 47 17.11 -5.79 -26.69
N GLN A 48 16.82 -5.72 -25.39
CA GLN A 48 15.78 -4.81 -24.90
C GLN A 48 16.22 -3.33 -24.94
N MET A 49 15.33 -2.44 -25.40
CA MET A 49 15.50 -0.99 -25.23
C MET A 49 15.59 -0.64 -23.75
N PHE A 50 16.35 0.41 -23.41
CA PHE A 50 16.40 0.90 -22.02
C PHE A 50 14.98 1.23 -21.55
N ARG A 51 14.52 0.52 -20.52
CA ARG A 51 13.26 0.79 -19.83
C ARG A 51 13.59 1.16 -18.39
N GLN A 52 13.10 2.30 -17.94
CA GLN A 52 13.21 2.68 -16.54
C GLN A 52 12.38 1.71 -15.70
N GLN A 53 13.00 1.13 -14.67
CA GLN A 53 12.37 0.26 -13.69
C GLN A 53 12.67 0.85 -12.31
N TYR A 54 11.67 0.92 -11.43
CA TYR A 54 11.87 1.42 -10.09
C TYR A 54 10.93 0.76 -9.08
N ALA A 55 11.38 0.75 -7.83
CA ALA A 55 10.55 0.52 -6.67
C ALA A 55 10.89 1.59 -5.63
N LEU A 56 9.87 2.22 -5.07
CA LEU A 56 10.01 3.29 -4.08
C LEU A 56 9.09 2.99 -2.90
N ALA A 57 9.65 2.98 -1.70
CA ALA A 57 8.91 2.80 -0.46
C ALA A 57 9.02 4.08 0.36
N TYR A 58 7.90 4.61 0.86
CA TYR A 58 7.86 5.86 1.63
C TYR A 58 6.65 5.93 2.56
N ILE A 59 6.66 6.91 3.48
CA ILE A 59 5.57 7.17 4.41
C ILE A 59 4.82 8.42 3.98
N GLU A 60 3.50 8.31 3.92
CA GLU A 60 2.59 9.44 3.78
C GLU A 60 1.96 9.77 5.13
N THR A 61 2.01 11.04 5.49
CA THR A 61 1.53 11.60 6.76
C THR A 61 0.65 12.82 6.50
N VAL A 62 0.03 13.37 7.55
CA VAL A 62 -0.69 14.65 7.49
C VAL A 62 0.17 15.82 7.00
N ASN A 63 1.49 15.72 7.12
CA ASN A 63 2.43 16.76 6.67
C ASN A 63 2.91 16.53 5.23
N THR A 64 2.61 15.38 4.63
CA THR A 64 3.02 15.11 3.24
C THR A 64 2.27 16.08 2.33
N PRO A 65 2.97 16.92 1.56
CA PRO A 65 2.32 17.90 0.70
C PRO A 65 1.38 17.20 -0.28
N SER A 66 0.14 17.69 -0.39
CA SER A 66 -0.72 17.35 -1.51
C SER A 66 -0.04 17.86 -2.79
N GLY A 67 0.52 16.98 -3.62
CA GLY A 67 1.08 17.42 -4.89
C GLY A 67 -0.02 17.87 -5.85
N ILE A 68 0.39 18.26 -7.05
CA ILE A 68 -0.55 18.74 -8.09
C ILE A 68 -1.56 17.61 -8.36
N TRP A 69 -2.86 17.92 -8.30
CA TRP A 69 -3.98 16.96 -8.41
C TRP A 69 -4.15 15.97 -7.24
N GLY A 70 -3.64 16.29 -6.04
CA GLY A 70 -3.76 15.40 -4.87
C GLY A 70 -2.82 14.20 -4.90
N ILE A 71 -1.87 14.18 -5.85
CA ILE A 71 -0.88 13.11 -6.02
C ILE A 71 0.39 13.52 -5.28
N PRO A 72 0.87 12.78 -4.26
CA PRO A 72 2.19 13.03 -3.67
C PRO A 72 3.26 13.03 -4.77
N ASN A 73 4.04 14.10 -4.87
CA ASN A 73 5.11 14.22 -5.87
C ASN A 73 6.27 13.30 -5.47
N PRO A 74 6.64 12.28 -6.27
CA PRO A 74 7.69 11.32 -5.90
C PRO A 74 9.06 11.97 -5.64
N ASN A 75 9.28 13.18 -6.18
CA ASN A 75 10.55 13.89 -6.10
C ASN A 75 10.58 15.00 -5.02
N LYS A 76 9.54 15.15 -4.20
CA LYS A 76 9.52 16.13 -3.10
C LYS A 76 8.90 15.51 -1.85
N GLU A 77 9.74 15.34 -0.82
CA GLU A 77 9.34 15.23 0.60
C GLU A 77 8.48 14.00 0.95
N THR A 78 8.81 12.84 0.38
CA THR A 78 8.32 11.56 0.89
C THR A 78 9.35 10.97 1.84
N ASP A 79 9.07 11.01 3.14
CA ASP A 79 10.00 10.58 4.16
C ASP A 79 9.95 9.06 4.36
N ASN A 80 11.12 8.43 4.34
CA ASN A 80 11.25 7.02 4.71
C ASN A 80 11.35 6.83 6.24
N ASN A 81 11.50 7.95 6.98
CA ASN A 81 11.54 8.01 8.43
C ASN A 81 10.82 9.27 8.87
N VAL A 82 9.82 9.14 9.74
CA VAL A 82 9.06 10.29 10.25
C VAL A 82 9.01 10.27 11.78
N TRP A 83 9.10 11.45 12.36
CA TRP A 83 8.83 11.69 13.77
C TRP A 83 7.74 12.76 13.88
N LEU A 84 6.56 12.36 14.33
CA LEU A 84 5.43 13.25 14.54
C LEU A 84 4.49 12.71 15.61
N THR A 85 3.56 13.56 16.06
CA THR A 85 2.39 13.14 16.82
C THR A 85 1.21 13.03 15.86
N THR A 86 0.65 11.84 15.73
CA THR A 86 -0.45 11.54 14.80
C THR A 86 -1.29 10.38 15.33
N ASP A 87 -2.49 10.22 14.79
CA ASP A 87 -3.40 9.08 15.01
C ASP A 87 -3.47 8.15 13.79
N HIS A 88 -2.77 8.48 12.71
CA HIS A 88 -2.69 7.64 11.53
C HIS A 88 -1.40 7.86 10.74
N LEU A 89 -1.05 6.86 9.93
CA LEU A 89 -0.05 6.98 8.87
C LEU A 89 -0.32 5.98 7.75
N THR A 90 0.18 6.27 6.56
CA THR A 90 0.09 5.37 5.41
C THR A 90 1.48 5.00 4.90
N PHE A 91 1.81 3.72 4.96
CA PHE A 91 2.96 3.18 4.25
C PHE A 91 2.64 2.98 2.77
N GLN A 92 3.58 3.30 1.90
CA GLN A 92 3.42 3.25 0.46
C GLN A 92 4.58 2.46 -0.16
N LEU A 93 4.26 1.59 -1.12
CA LEU A 93 5.19 0.94 -2.03
C LEU A 93 4.70 1.19 -3.45
N GLN A 94 5.48 1.94 -4.23
CA GLN A 94 5.24 2.17 -5.66
C GLN A 94 6.23 1.36 -6.49
N VAL A 95 5.74 0.80 -7.61
CA VAL A 95 6.59 0.05 -8.53
C VAL A 95 6.22 0.30 -10.00
N ASP A 96 7.24 0.32 -10.84
CA ASP A 96 7.10 0.28 -12.30
C ASP A 96 8.20 -0.60 -12.90
N GLY A 97 7.80 -1.47 -13.83
CA GLY A 97 8.68 -2.34 -14.58
C GLY A 97 9.38 -3.44 -13.76
N VAL A 98 9.02 -3.66 -12.50
CA VAL A 98 9.58 -4.72 -11.64
C VAL A 98 8.70 -5.99 -11.67
N VAL A 99 9.31 -7.15 -11.46
CA VAL A 99 8.59 -8.43 -11.30
C VAL A 99 7.95 -8.48 -9.93
N THR A 100 8.72 -8.25 -8.87
CA THR A 100 8.23 -8.14 -7.50
C THR A 100 9.01 -7.08 -6.73
N ALA A 101 8.36 -6.42 -5.78
CA ALA A 101 9.03 -5.63 -4.76
C ALA A 101 8.36 -5.84 -3.41
N SER A 102 9.13 -5.71 -2.34
CA SER A 102 8.61 -5.70 -0.97
C SER A 102 9.26 -4.61 -0.14
N ALA A 103 8.48 -4.06 0.79
CA ALA A 103 8.93 -3.11 1.78
C ALA A 103 8.37 -3.47 3.16
N PHE A 104 9.12 -3.13 4.19
CA PHE A 104 8.71 -3.33 5.58
C PHE A 104 8.59 -1.98 6.28
N GLY A 105 7.42 -1.72 6.85
CA GLY A 105 7.10 -0.54 7.63
C GLY A 105 7.02 -0.87 9.12
N LEU A 106 7.53 0.03 9.96
CA LEU A 106 7.51 -0.09 11.41
C LEU A 106 7.05 1.23 12.04
N ILE A 107 6.28 1.11 13.12
CA ILE A 107 5.84 2.21 13.97
C ILE A 107 6.37 1.93 15.37
N HIS A 108 7.07 2.90 15.94
CA HIS A 108 7.47 2.91 17.34
C HIS A 108 6.64 3.91 18.12
N ASP A 109 6.13 3.49 19.28
CA ASP A 109 5.54 4.39 20.27
C ASP A 109 6.66 5.00 21.13
N LEU A 110 6.65 6.33 21.21
CA LEU A 110 7.61 7.12 21.99
C LEU A 110 7.03 7.61 23.33
N SER A 111 5.80 7.23 23.65
CA SER A 111 5.10 7.65 24.86
C SER A 111 5.78 7.12 26.13
N ALA A 112 5.72 7.91 27.21
CA ALA A 112 6.16 7.46 28.52
C ALA A 112 5.21 6.37 29.02
N GLY A 113 5.68 5.12 29.02
CA GLY A 113 4.85 3.95 29.35
C GLY A 113 4.35 3.16 28.14
N ALA A 114 4.93 3.38 26.96
CA ALA A 114 4.68 2.56 25.77
C ALA A 114 4.69 1.06 26.12
N GLY A 115 3.58 0.40 25.79
CA GLY A 115 3.26 -0.97 26.18
C GLY A 115 3.69 -2.01 25.15
N SER A 116 2.97 -3.14 25.13
CA SER A 116 3.11 -4.19 24.12
C SER A 116 2.68 -3.74 22.72
N GLU A 117 2.98 -4.57 21.72
CA GLU A 117 2.49 -4.41 20.35
C GLU A 117 0.97 -4.21 20.30
N ALA A 118 0.52 -3.29 19.45
CA ALA A 118 -0.88 -2.96 19.31
C ALA A 118 -1.64 -4.07 18.58
N LYS A 119 -2.80 -4.44 19.11
CA LYS A 119 -3.67 -5.43 18.47
C LYS A 119 -4.44 -4.80 17.31
N VAL A 120 -4.47 -5.47 16.16
CA VAL A 120 -5.40 -5.15 15.07
C VAL A 120 -6.82 -5.56 15.49
N THR A 121 -7.73 -4.59 15.56
CA THR A 121 -9.14 -4.81 15.93
C THR A 121 -10.07 -4.88 14.71
N TYR A 122 -9.67 -4.28 13.60
CA TYR A 122 -10.38 -4.32 12.33
C TYR A 122 -9.38 -4.19 11.17
N SER A 123 -9.65 -4.87 10.06
CA SER A 123 -8.85 -4.78 8.83
C SER A 123 -9.75 -4.89 7.61
N ARG A 124 -9.46 -4.11 6.57
CA ARG A 124 -10.04 -4.24 5.24
C ARG A 124 -9.02 -4.08 4.15
N ASP A 125 -9.18 -4.88 3.11
CA ASP A 125 -8.41 -4.80 1.88
C ASP A 125 -9.28 -4.26 0.75
N LEU A 126 -8.68 -3.39 -0.07
CA LEU A 126 -9.25 -2.84 -1.28
C LEU A 126 -8.33 -3.20 -2.44
N ALA A 127 -8.92 -3.63 -3.55
CA ALA A 127 -8.23 -3.79 -4.82
C ALA A 127 -8.62 -2.65 -5.75
N ILE A 128 -7.62 -2.02 -6.35
CA ILE A 128 -7.78 -1.03 -7.41
C ILE A 128 -7.53 -1.75 -8.74
N PHE A 129 -8.47 -1.65 -9.66
CA PHE A 129 -8.40 -2.37 -10.94
C PHE A 129 -8.87 -1.52 -12.12
N ASP A 130 -8.38 -1.84 -13.32
CA ASP A 130 -8.76 -1.18 -14.56
C ASP A 130 -10.03 -1.77 -15.19
N ASP A 131 -10.46 -1.20 -16.32
CA ASP A 131 -11.61 -1.65 -17.12
C ASP A 131 -11.50 -3.09 -17.65
N GLU A 132 -10.32 -3.69 -17.64
CA GLU A 132 -10.12 -5.10 -17.95
C GLU A 132 -10.20 -6.01 -16.71
N GLY A 133 -10.28 -5.45 -15.50
CA GLY A 133 -10.21 -6.19 -14.24
C GLY A 133 -8.79 -6.55 -13.83
N ARG A 134 -7.76 -5.91 -14.41
CA ARG A 134 -6.38 -6.07 -13.96
C ARG A 134 -6.16 -5.23 -12.70
N VAL A 135 -5.60 -5.86 -11.66
CA VAL A 135 -5.26 -5.14 -10.43
C VAL A 135 -4.03 -4.27 -10.67
N VAL A 136 -4.22 -2.95 -10.50
CA VAL A 136 -3.18 -1.92 -10.64
C VAL A 136 -2.71 -1.41 -9.27
N GLY A 137 -3.43 -1.73 -8.19
CA GLY A 137 -2.93 -1.46 -6.85
C GLY A 137 -3.76 -2.13 -5.75
N THR A 138 -3.21 -2.09 -4.54
CA THR A 138 -3.90 -2.56 -3.33
C THR A 138 -3.80 -1.53 -2.22
N HIS A 139 -4.83 -1.50 -1.37
CA HIS A 139 -4.86 -0.69 -0.18
C HIS A 139 -5.42 -1.50 0.99
N ARG A 140 -4.62 -1.65 2.04
CA ARG A 140 -5.05 -2.23 3.31
C ARG A 140 -5.23 -1.10 4.31
N VAL A 141 -6.37 -1.07 4.99
CA VAL A 141 -6.61 -0.18 6.13
C VAL A 141 -6.83 -1.02 7.39
N VAL A 142 -6.13 -0.67 8.47
CA VAL A 142 -6.24 -1.36 9.77
C VAL A 142 -6.57 -0.39 10.89
N GLN A 143 -7.44 -0.82 11.80
CA GLN A 143 -7.70 -0.14 13.06
C GLN A 143 -6.96 -0.89 14.17
N LEU A 144 -5.96 -0.24 14.75
CA LEU A 144 -5.26 -0.72 15.93
C LEU A 144 -6.07 -0.38 17.18
N GLU A 145 -5.84 -1.10 18.26
CA GLU A 145 -6.51 -0.89 19.55
C GLU A 145 -6.44 0.59 19.99
N GLY A 146 -7.60 1.16 20.33
CA GLY A 146 -7.75 2.58 20.69
C GLY A 146 -7.72 3.56 19.51
N GLY A 147 -7.52 3.09 18.28
CA GLY A 147 -7.60 3.91 17.07
C GLY A 147 -9.03 4.34 16.72
N GLY A 148 -9.15 5.46 16.02
CA GLY A 148 -10.42 5.98 15.52
C GLY A 148 -11.14 4.99 14.60
N ARG A 149 -12.47 5.07 14.56
CA ARG A 149 -13.30 4.22 13.70
C ARG A 149 -12.93 4.43 12.22
N ILE A 150 -12.87 3.33 11.47
CA ILE A 150 -12.74 3.37 10.02
C ILE A 150 -14.13 3.58 9.40
N ASP A 151 -14.27 4.66 8.64
CA ASP A 151 -15.31 4.83 7.65
C ASP A 151 -14.79 4.26 6.32
N LEU A 152 -15.40 3.16 5.86
CA LEU A 152 -14.92 2.44 4.69
C LEU A 152 -15.33 3.15 3.39
N ASP A 153 -16.41 3.93 3.41
CA ASP A 153 -16.88 4.66 2.23
C ASP A 153 -15.92 5.83 1.96
N ASP A 154 -15.56 6.58 3.00
CA ASP A 154 -14.54 7.65 2.93
C ASP A 154 -13.17 7.11 2.48
N VAL A 155 -12.78 5.92 2.95
CA VAL A 155 -11.51 5.29 2.53
C VAL A 155 -11.58 4.89 1.06
N GLN A 156 -12.68 4.28 0.61
CA GLN A 156 -12.85 3.90 -0.79
C GLN A 156 -12.83 5.11 -1.71
N GLU A 157 -13.54 6.19 -1.37
CA GLU A 157 -13.55 7.43 -2.14
C GLU A 157 -12.13 8.01 -2.25
N ARG A 158 -11.42 8.17 -1.12
CA ARG A 158 -10.03 8.68 -1.11
C ARG A 158 -9.07 7.81 -1.94
N VAL A 159 -9.21 6.48 -1.85
CA VAL A 159 -8.37 5.55 -2.62
C VAL A 159 -8.70 5.64 -4.11
N LEU A 160 -9.98 5.77 -4.48
CA LEU A 160 -10.42 5.92 -5.86
C LEU A 160 -9.95 7.25 -6.47
N GLU A 161 -10.09 8.36 -5.75
CA GLU A 161 -9.60 9.67 -6.17
C GLU A 161 -8.09 9.62 -6.45
N ARG A 162 -7.33 9.07 -5.51
CA ARG A 162 -5.88 8.90 -5.66
C ARG A 162 -5.52 8.00 -6.85
N ALA A 163 -6.23 6.89 -7.02
CA ALA A 163 -6.00 5.96 -8.12
C ALA A 163 -6.29 6.62 -9.47
N THR A 164 -7.39 7.36 -9.56
CA THR A 164 -7.80 8.10 -10.76
C THR A 164 -6.79 9.17 -11.12
N ALA A 165 -6.26 9.89 -10.13
CA ALA A 165 -5.24 10.91 -10.37
C ALA A 165 -3.92 10.32 -10.91
N ARG A 166 -3.59 9.06 -10.56
CA ARG A 166 -2.34 8.37 -10.98
C ARG A 166 -2.47 7.56 -12.27
N SER A 167 -3.68 7.40 -12.79
CA SER A 167 -3.96 6.50 -13.90
C SER A 167 -4.43 7.26 -15.13
N ASP A 168 -3.81 6.99 -16.28
CA ASP A 168 -4.32 7.45 -17.59
C ASP A 168 -5.55 6.64 -18.06
N ARG A 169 -5.93 5.62 -17.29
CA ARG A 169 -7.08 4.73 -17.54
C ARG A 169 -8.14 4.90 -16.47
N HIS A 170 -9.38 4.60 -16.85
CA HIS A 170 -10.44 4.42 -15.87
C HIS A 170 -10.09 3.29 -14.89
N VAL A 171 -10.22 3.59 -13.60
CA VAL A 171 -9.97 2.64 -12.52
C VAL A 171 -11.16 2.65 -11.57
N ASP A 172 -11.37 1.51 -10.93
CA ASP A 172 -12.40 1.31 -9.92
C ASP A 172 -11.79 0.63 -8.69
N VAL A 173 -12.49 0.71 -7.56
CA VAL A 173 -12.06 0.19 -6.27
C VAL A 173 -13.13 -0.77 -5.76
N VAL A 174 -12.70 -1.91 -5.21
CA VAL A 174 -13.61 -2.85 -4.58
C VAL A 174 -13.01 -3.41 -3.28
N PRO A 175 -13.82 -3.55 -2.21
CA PRO A 175 -13.44 -4.36 -1.07
C PRO A 175 -13.20 -5.81 -1.48
N VAL A 176 -12.05 -6.33 -1.09
CA VAL A 176 -11.66 -7.70 -1.35
C VAL A 176 -11.32 -8.38 -0.04
N ASP A 177 -11.54 -9.69 -0.02
CA ASP A 177 -10.92 -10.55 0.98
C ASP A 177 -9.65 -11.13 0.37
N LEU A 178 -8.50 -10.74 0.92
CA LEU A 178 -7.20 -11.29 0.53
C LEU A 178 -6.75 -12.40 1.48
N GLU A 179 -7.58 -12.79 2.45
CA GLU A 179 -7.31 -13.91 3.34
C GLU A 179 -7.19 -15.20 2.50
N GLY A 180 -6.02 -15.82 2.53
CA GLY A 180 -5.70 -17.00 1.71
C GLY A 180 -5.15 -16.72 0.31
N ILE A 181 -5.07 -15.46 -0.13
CA ILE A 181 -4.29 -15.08 -1.31
C ILE A 181 -2.87 -14.77 -0.85
N PRO A 182 -1.84 -15.48 -1.34
CA PRO A 182 -0.46 -15.16 -1.01
C PRO A 182 -0.15 -13.68 -1.32
N PRO A 183 0.57 -12.94 -0.46
CA PRO A 183 0.88 -11.52 -0.68
C PRO A 183 1.61 -11.26 -2.01
N ASP A 184 2.27 -12.27 -2.56
CA ASP A 184 3.02 -12.27 -3.81
C ASP A 184 2.25 -12.90 -4.99
N ALA A 185 0.99 -13.30 -4.83
CA ALA A 185 0.19 -13.85 -5.91
C ALA A 185 -0.42 -12.74 -6.78
N GLU A 186 -0.31 -12.88 -8.10
CA GLU A 186 -1.09 -12.05 -9.02
C GLU A 186 -2.55 -12.50 -9.06
N PHE A 187 -3.47 -11.55 -9.11
CA PHE A 187 -4.90 -11.82 -9.27
C PHE A 187 -5.58 -10.71 -10.07
N ARG A 188 -6.82 -10.96 -10.50
CA ARG A 188 -7.69 -10.05 -11.22
C ARG A 188 -9.00 -9.86 -10.47
N ILE A 189 -9.74 -8.81 -10.81
CA ILE A 189 -11.13 -8.65 -10.39
C ILE A 189 -12.04 -9.11 -11.53
N ASN A 190 -12.95 -10.03 -11.21
CA ASN A 190 -14.03 -10.38 -12.13
C ASN A 190 -15.01 -9.21 -12.20
N LEU A 191 -15.12 -8.57 -13.37
CA LEU A 191 -15.94 -7.37 -13.56
C LEU A 191 -17.44 -7.58 -13.29
N ARG A 192 -17.93 -8.82 -13.42
CA ARG A 192 -19.34 -9.15 -13.16
C ARG A 192 -19.62 -9.40 -11.68
N THR A 193 -18.76 -10.16 -11.02
CA THR A 193 -18.98 -10.57 -9.62
C THR A 193 -18.28 -9.68 -8.61
N ARG A 194 -17.37 -8.80 -9.08
CA ARG A 194 -16.52 -7.93 -8.27
C ARG A 194 -15.67 -8.70 -7.25
N ARG A 195 -15.32 -9.95 -7.56
CA ARG A 195 -14.51 -10.83 -6.69
C ARG A 195 -13.12 -11.08 -7.27
N PRO A 196 -12.12 -11.36 -6.42
CA PRO A 196 -10.83 -11.87 -6.86
C PRO A 196 -10.98 -13.12 -7.72
N ALA A 197 -10.19 -13.18 -8.79
CA ALA A 197 -10.11 -14.29 -9.72
C ALA A 197 -8.63 -14.53 -10.10
N PRO A 198 -8.27 -15.76 -10.48
CA PRO A 198 -6.93 -16.05 -10.97
C PRO A 198 -6.52 -15.17 -12.18
N PRO A 199 -5.22 -14.99 -12.42
CA PRO A 199 -4.72 -14.30 -13.61
C PRO A 199 -5.13 -15.03 -14.90
N ARG A 200 -5.28 -14.31 -16.02
CA ARG A 200 -5.65 -14.93 -17.31
C ARG A 200 -4.57 -15.96 -17.70
N GLY A 201 -4.99 -17.20 -17.97
CA GLY A 201 -4.10 -18.28 -18.41
C GLY A 201 -3.65 -19.24 -17.31
N SER A 202 -4.00 -19.03 -16.05
CA SER A 202 -3.82 -20.06 -15.02
C SER A 202 -4.99 -21.05 -15.05
N SER A 203 -5.06 -21.88 -16.08
CA SER A 203 -5.67 -23.20 -15.89
C SER A 203 -4.75 -23.96 -14.96
N LEU A 204 -5.25 -24.35 -13.78
CA LEU A 204 -4.62 -25.39 -12.98
C LEU A 204 -4.42 -26.61 -13.90
N GLY A 205 -3.17 -26.83 -14.32
CA GLY A 205 -2.70 -28.10 -14.84
C GLY A 205 -2.26 -28.98 -13.69
#